data_AF-A0A8J2XK44-F1
#
_entry.id   AF-A0A8J2XK44-F1
#
_cell.length_a   1.000
_cell.length_b   1.000
_cell.length_c   1.000
_cell.angle_alpha   90.00
_cell.angle_beta   90.00
_cell.angle_gamma   90.00
#
_symmetry.space_group_name_H-M   'P 1'
#
loop_
_entity.id
_entity.type
_entity.pdbx_description
1 polymer ?
#
loop_
_entity_poly.entity_id
_entity_poly.type
_entity_poly.pdbx_seq_one_letter_code
_entity_poly.pdbx_strand_id
1 'polypeptide(L)'
;MAGRQEHGASGHEPAAPPRPSGHGRPATPSSLAGQDRLPHLPADDFRVERPGPRWWPHGLFLTAALLVLAGVSIPLTNILLYTPERTVKAYLEAVAKQDADDALALLGLTADPESTLLSEEVLAAAASLPSAIRIEDTVRHEDGTAEVTASFLLDSATHSLTLPLRRADTGWLPYEQWQIDVEALPTLDISVDGSPTAQVNEQLVSVEGDPIEVLFPVSYLVDFDSAWFTAQAERSAVIQPGETASLRLTAEPTESLTREVERQLGIFLETCAQGTTLAPAGCPFQYRTDNEILDEVHWEVTEPPRVTLGRSEERLAMPATSGTAEVRGRERDIVTGEERDFEAPVEFFLGAEVTVLDGAVLVAPRDAGLEQN
;
A
#
# COMPACT_ATOMS: atom_id res chain seq x y z
N MET A 1 33.95 29.97 33.44
CA MET A 1 35.11 29.27 34.04
C MET A 1 34.74 27.80 34.18
N ALA A 2 35.54 26.92 33.56
CA ALA A 2 35.70 25.46 33.74
C ALA A 2 34.44 24.57 33.87
N GLY A 3 34.30 23.43 33.18
CA GLY A 3 35.27 22.65 32.43
C GLY A 3 34.61 21.51 31.65
N ARG A 4 35.35 21.11 30.63
CA ARG A 4 35.13 20.07 29.63
C ARG A 4 35.38 18.69 30.24
N GLN A 5 34.59 17.68 29.89
CA GLN A 5 34.99 16.29 30.06
C GLN A 5 34.64 15.47 28.81
N GLU A 6 35.68 15.00 28.16
CA GLU A 6 35.68 14.08 27.02
C GLU A 6 35.63 12.64 27.55
N HIS A 7 34.85 11.77 26.91
CA HIS A 7 35.01 10.32 27.04
C HIS A 7 35.09 9.69 25.65
N GLY A 8 36.19 8.96 25.44
CA GLY A 8 36.58 8.38 24.17
C GLY A 8 36.05 6.95 23.92
N ALA A 9 36.10 6.65 22.63
CA ALA A 9 36.12 5.38 21.91
C ALA A 9 36.21 4.05 22.68
N SER A 10 35.41 3.09 22.22
CA SER A 10 35.87 1.71 21.97
C SER A 10 34.99 1.06 20.90
N GLY A 11 35.61 0.72 19.77
CA GLY A 11 35.01 -0.08 18.71
C GLY A 11 34.97 -1.56 19.07
N HIS A 12 33.98 -2.26 18.51
CA HIS A 12 33.95 -3.73 18.44
C HIS A 12 33.24 -4.15 17.16
N GLU A 13 34.04 -4.72 16.26
CA GLU A 13 33.65 -5.44 15.06
C GLU A 13 33.72 -6.95 15.36
N PRO A 14 32.71 -7.77 14.99
CA PRO A 14 32.85 -9.21 15.03
C PRO A 14 33.02 -9.84 13.63
N ALA A 15 34.13 -10.57 13.55
CA ALA A 15 34.66 -11.46 12.53
C ALA A 15 33.70 -12.45 11.82
N ALA A 16 34.03 -12.71 10.55
CA ALA A 16 33.52 -13.82 9.73
C ALA A 16 34.36 -15.12 9.88
N PRO A 17 33.75 -16.32 9.77
CA PRO A 17 34.47 -17.60 9.71
C PRO A 17 34.69 -18.16 8.27
N PRO A 18 35.54 -19.20 8.10
CA PRO A 18 36.57 -19.23 7.04
C PRO A 18 36.33 -20.17 5.84
N ARG A 19 37.11 -19.95 4.77
CA ARG A 19 37.27 -20.81 3.58
C ARG A 19 38.12 -22.07 3.89
N PRO A 20 37.83 -23.23 3.27
CA PRO A 20 38.75 -24.36 3.24
C PRO A 20 39.68 -24.33 2.03
N SER A 21 40.97 -24.51 2.31
CA SER A 21 42.09 -24.74 1.40
C SER A 21 42.18 -26.21 0.99
N GLY A 22 42.41 -26.49 -0.29
CA GLY A 22 42.68 -27.84 -0.79
C GLY A 22 43.74 -27.83 -1.88
N HIS A 23 45.00 -28.08 -1.50
CA HIS A 23 46.14 -28.36 -2.37
C HIS A 23 46.08 -29.81 -2.90
N GLY A 24 46.44 -30.02 -4.17
CA GLY A 24 46.64 -31.36 -4.72
C GLY A 24 47.00 -31.42 -6.21
N ARG A 25 48.27 -31.16 -6.55
CA ARG A 25 49.00 -31.74 -7.70
C ARG A 25 50.33 -32.26 -7.15
N PRO A 26 51.12 -33.13 -7.82
CA PRO A 26 50.97 -33.72 -9.16
C PRO A 26 51.22 -35.26 -9.17
N ALA A 27 51.00 -35.91 -10.32
CA ALA A 27 51.71 -37.16 -10.63
C ALA A 27 51.88 -37.34 -12.14
N THR A 28 53.13 -37.29 -12.59
CA THR A 28 53.61 -37.87 -13.86
C THR A 28 54.74 -38.83 -13.48
N PRO A 29 54.70 -40.07 -13.99
CA PRO A 29 55.92 -40.70 -14.54
C PRO A 29 55.53 -41.50 -15.82
N SER A 30 56.40 -41.93 -16.74
CA SER A 30 57.84 -41.88 -16.93
C SER A 30 58.10 -42.21 -18.41
N SER A 31 59.18 -41.65 -18.94
CA SER A 31 59.84 -42.10 -20.16
C SER A 31 60.52 -43.45 -19.93
N LEU A 32 60.45 -44.36 -20.92
CA LEU A 32 61.43 -45.42 -21.11
C LEU A 32 61.73 -45.59 -22.59
N ALA A 33 63.02 -45.43 -22.89
CA ALA A 33 63.65 -45.59 -24.20
C ALA A 33 63.73 -47.07 -24.61
N GLY A 34 63.77 -47.31 -25.92
CA GLY A 34 64.13 -48.59 -26.51
C GLY A 34 64.43 -48.45 -28.00
N GLN A 35 65.71 -48.22 -28.33
CA GLN A 35 66.28 -48.44 -29.67
C GLN A 35 66.36 -49.95 -29.93
N ASP A 36 65.98 -50.41 -31.12
CA ASP A 36 66.91 -50.95 -32.13
C ASP A 36 66.26 -51.88 -33.17
N ARG A 37 66.85 -51.81 -34.38
CA ARG A 37 66.86 -52.78 -35.50
C ARG A 37 65.64 -52.93 -36.41
N LEU A 38 65.83 -52.38 -37.62
CA LEU A 38 65.29 -52.89 -38.88
C LEU A 38 65.75 -54.33 -39.16
N PRO A 39 64.92 -55.09 -39.89
CA PRO A 39 65.36 -55.58 -41.19
C PRO A 39 64.39 -55.26 -42.32
N HIS A 40 65.00 -54.93 -43.44
CA HIS A 40 64.49 -54.70 -44.79
C HIS A 40 64.02 -56.02 -45.41
N LEU A 41 62.86 -56.05 -46.08
CA LEU A 41 62.39 -57.02 -47.10
C LEU A 41 61.04 -56.53 -47.70
N PRO A 42 60.60 -57.04 -48.86
CA PRO A 42 60.43 -56.28 -50.10
C PRO A 42 59.04 -55.64 -50.28
N ALA A 43 58.99 -54.68 -51.21
CA ALA A 43 57.77 -54.08 -51.71
C ALA A 43 56.94 -55.10 -52.49
N ASP A 44 55.79 -55.49 -51.94
CA ASP A 44 54.72 -56.12 -52.70
C ASP A 44 53.44 -55.27 -52.61
N ASP A 45 52.79 -55.22 -53.75
CA ASP A 45 51.90 -54.19 -54.25
C ASP A 45 50.49 -54.31 -53.64
N PHE A 46 50.19 -53.52 -52.61
CA PHE A 46 48.81 -53.23 -52.22
C PHE A 46 48.44 -51.80 -52.62
N ARG A 47 47.97 -51.69 -53.87
CA ARG A 47 47.26 -50.52 -54.38
C ARG A 47 45.98 -50.32 -53.56
N VAL A 48 46.07 -49.48 -52.52
CA VAL A 48 44.92 -48.85 -51.88
C VAL A 48 44.76 -47.48 -52.54
N GLU A 49 43.70 -47.33 -53.33
CA GLU A 49 43.34 -46.07 -53.98
C GLU A 49 43.15 -44.99 -52.90
N ARG A 50 43.94 -43.92 -52.98
CA ARG A 50 43.66 -42.67 -52.28
C ARG A 50 42.73 -41.83 -53.16
N PRO A 51 41.43 -41.64 -52.83
CA PRO A 51 40.74 -40.46 -53.29
C PRO A 51 41.31 -39.25 -52.53
N GLY A 52 41.90 -38.31 -53.28
CA GLY A 52 42.58 -37.14 -52.76
C GLY A 52 41.66 -36.16 -51.99
N PRO A 53 42.25 -35.19 -51.27
CA PRO A 53 41.52 -34.21 -50.47
C PRO A 53 40.87 -33.17 -51.40
N ARG A 54 39.67 -33.46 -51.92
CA ARG A 54 38.95 -32.57 -52.86
C ARG A 54 37.61 -32.05 -52.32
N TRP A 55 37.37 -32.12 -51.02
CA TRP A 55 36.10 -31.68 -50.39
C TRP A 55 36.26 -30.49 -49.43
N TRP A 56 37.37 -29.77 -49.48
CA TRP A 56 37.58 -28.55 -48.68
C TRP A 56 36.81 -27.29 -49.18
N PRO A 57 36.53 -27.07 -50.48
CA PRO A 57 35.85 -25.83 -50.89
C PRO A 57 34.34 -25.87 -50.65
N HIS A 58 33.71 -27.05 -50.67
CA HIS A 58 32.26 -27.17 -50.49
C HIS A 58 31.82 -27.01 -49.04
N GLY A 59 32.63 -27.46 -48.08
CA GLY A 59 32.38 -27.25 -46.66
C GLY A 59 32.42 -25.76 -46.29
N LEU A 60 33.43 -25.04 -46.79
CA LEU A 60 33.58 -23.60 -46.55
C LEU A 60 32.47 -22.78 -47.23
N PHE A 61 32.08 -23.13 -48.46
CA PHE A 61 30.96 -22.49 -49.15
C PHE A 61 29.61 -22.78 -48.50
N LEU A 62 29.38 -23.99 -47.98
CA LEU A 62 28.16 -24.31 -47.23
C LEU A 62 28.10 -23.57 -45.90
N THR A 63 29.20 -23.49 -45.15
CA THR A 63 29.25 -22.70 -43.91
C THR A 63 29.14 -21.19 -44.17
N ALA A 64 29.78 -20.67 -45.22
CA ALA A 64 29.66 -19.26 -45.59
C ALA A 64 28.25 -18.94 -46.10
N ALA A 65 27.63 -19.82 -46.90
CA ALA A 65 26.26 -19.66 -47.34
C ALA A 65 25.27 -19.80 -46.18
N LEU A 66 25.50 -20.68 -45.20
CA LEU A 66 24.70 -20.77 -43.97
C LEU A 66 24.87 -19.54 -43.09
N LEU A 67 26.08 -18.99 -42.96
CA LEU A 67 26.34 -17.76 -42.21
C LEU A 67 25.77 -16.53 -42.91
N VAL A 68 25.74 -16.50 -44.24
CA VAL A 68 25.08 -15.44 -45.02
C VAL A 68 23.57 -15.60 -44.97
N LEU A 69 23.02 -16.81 -45.07
CA LEU A 69 21.58 -17.05 -44.91
C LEU A 69 21.12 -16.77 -43.48
N ALA A 70 21.88 -17.14 -42.45
CA ALA A 70 21.63 -16.74 -41.07
C ALA A 70 21.81 -15.23 -40.87
N GLY A 71 22.84 -14.62 -41.46
CA GLY A 71 23.11 -13.18 -41.40
C GLY A 71 22.10 -12.31 -42.16
N VAL A 72 21.41 -12.87 -43.17
CA VAL A 72 20.40 -12.17 -43.99
C VAL A 72 18.97 -12.47 -43.54
N SER A 73 18.73 -13.57 -42.80
CA SER A 73 17.40 -13.88 -42.23
C SER A 73 17.15 -13.23 -40.87
N ILE A 74 18.20 -12.91 -40.09
CA ILE A 74 18.07 -12.30 -38.76
C ILE A 74 17.75 -10.78 -38.75
N PRO A 75 18.10 -9.92 -39.73
CA PRO A 75 17.84 -8.49 -39.58
C PRO A 75 16.40 -8.11 -39.89
N LEU A 76 15.68 -8.85 -40.75
CA LEU A 76 14.36 -8.41 -41.22
C LEU A 76 13.22 -8.75 -40.24
N THR A 77 13.34 -9.83 -39.47
CA THR A 77 12.35 -10.18 -38.44
C THR A 77 12.48 -9.31 -37.20
N ASN A 78 13.67 -8.75 -36.94
CA ASN A 78 14.00 -8.04 -35.70
C ASN A 78 13.71 -6.53 -35.75
N ILE A 79 13.75 -5.90 -36.94
CA ILE A 79 13.33 -4.49 -37.13
C ILE A 79 11.84 -4.29 -36.78
N LEU A 80 11.02 -5.34 -36.92
CA LEU A 80 9.62 -5.31 -36.54
C LEU A 80 9.40 -5.52 -35.03
N LEU A 81 10.35 -6.10 -34.29
CA LEU A 81 10.14 -6.55 -32.92
C LEU A 81 10.38 -5.46 -31.86
N TYR A 82 11.28 -4.51 -32.13
CA TYR A 82 11.71 -3.50 -31.17
C TYR A 82 11.40 -2.10 -31.67
N THR A 83 10.11 -1.77 -31.74
CA THR A 83 9.63 -0.44 -32.16
C THR A 83 9.08 0.32 -30.95
N PRO A 84 9.04 1.67 -30.98
CA PRO A 84 8.51 2.43 -29.85
C PRO A 84 7.04 2.06 -29.56
N GLU A 85 6.26 1.78 -30.59
CA GLU A 85 4.85 1.36 -30.50
C GLU A 85 4.70 0.04 -29.72
N ARG A 86 5.60 -0.93 -29.97
CA ARG A 86 5.59 -2.20 -29.25
C ARG A 86 6.04 -2.06 -27.80
N THR A 87 6.93 -1.11 -27.52
CA THR A 87 7.40 -0.83 -26.16
C THR A 87 6.27 -0.28 -25.31
N VAL A 88 5.54 0.73 -25.80
CA VAL A 88 4.35 1.26 -25.12
C VAL A 88 3.26 0.20 -24.98
N LYS A 89 3.00 -0.57 -26.04
CA LYS A 89 2.00 -1.64 -25.97
C LYS A 89 2.40 -2.71 -24.93
N ALA A 90 3.67 -3.11 -24.88
CA ALA A 90 4.18 -4.08 -23.91
C ALA A 90 4.03 -3.56 -22.49
N TYR A 91 4.30 -2.27 -22.25
CA TYR A 91 4.13 -1.63 -20.95
C TYR A 91 2.67 -1.70 -20.48
N LEU A 92 1.74 -1.23 -21.33
CA LEU A 92 0.31 -1.27 -21.00
C LEU A 92 -0.20 -2.71 -20.81
N GLU A 93 0.33 -3.67 -21.58
CA GLU A 93 0.02 -5.08 -21.40
C GLU A 93 0.60 -5.68 -20.11
N ALA A 94 1.78 -5.25 -19.65
CA ALA A 94 2.37 -5.68 -18.39
C ALA A 94 1.49 -5.22 -17.22
N VAL A 95 1.11 -3.94 -17.20
CA VAL A 95 0.13 -3.40 -16.23
C VAL A 95 -1.19 -4.19 -16.28
N ALA A 96 -1.73 -4.45 -17.48
CA ALA A 96 -2.96 -5.22 -17.64
C ALA A 96 -2.85 -6.68 -17.16
N LYS A 97 -1.66 -7.26 -17.18
CA LYS A 97 -1.35 -8.63 -16.71
C LYS A 97 -0.89 -8.67 -15.26
N GLN A 98 -0.88 -7.53 -14.57
CA GLN A 98 -0.46 -7.39 -13.17
C GLN A 98 1.04 -7.67 -12.97
N ASP A 99 1.84 -7.54 -14.03
CA ASP A 99 3.28 -7.77 -14.03
C ASP A 99 3.99 -6.43 -13.79
N ALA A 100 4.13 -6.07 -12.51
CA ALA A 100 4.71 -4.81 -12.09
C ALA A 100 6.20 -4.72 -12.42
N ASP A 101 6.93 -5.83 -12.30
CA ASP A 101 8.36 -5.89 -12.59
C ASP A 101 8.66 -5.61 -14.07
N ASP A 102 7.93 -6.25 -15.01
CA ASP A 102 8.09 -5.97 -16.43
C ASP A 102 7.66 -4.54 -16.78
N ALA A 103 6.59 -4.02 -16.15
CA ALA A 103 6.15 -2.65 -16.36
C ALA A 103 7.22 -1.63 -15.93
N LEU A 104 7.80 -1.77 -14.73
CA LEU A 104 8.86 -0.92 -14.23
C LEU A 104 10.12 -1.01 -15.08
N ALA A 105 10.51 -2.22 -15.52
CA ALA A 105 11.66 -2.41 -16.40
C ALA A 105 11.52 -1.66 -17.73
N LEU A 106 10.30 -1.61 -18.30
CA LEU A 106 10.00 -0.87 -19.53
C LEU A 106 10.04 0.66 -19.34
N LEU A 107 9.79 1.15 -18.13
CA LEU A 107 10.04 2.54 -17.71
C LEU A 107 11.53 2.81 -17.39
N GLY A 108 12.39 1.78 -17.43
CA GLY A 108 13.78 1.91 -17.02
C GLY A 108 14.00 2.05 -15.51
N LEU A 109 12.99 1.68 -14.74
CA LEU A 109 13.02 1.66 -13.28
C LEU A 109 13.25 0.23 -12.81
N THR A 110 13.75 0.10 -11.58
CA THR A 110 13.84 -1.18 -10.87
C THR A 110 12.89 -1.13 -9.69
N ALA A 111 12.25 -2.25 -9.38
CA ALA A 111 11.43 -2.36 -8.17
C ALA A 111 12.26 -1.97 -6.94
N ASP A 112 11.76 -0.98 -6.20
CA ASP A 112 12.26 -0.63 -4.88
C ASP A 112 11.48 -1.48 -3.87
N PRO A 113 12.13 -2.37 -3.10
CA PRO A 113 11.44 -3.18 -2.10
C PRO A 113 10.75 -2.36 -1.02
N GLU A 114 11.11 -1.08 -0.83
CA GLU A 114 10.45 -0.17 0.10
C GLU A 114 9.21 0.51 -0.52
N SER A 115 9.03 0.45 -1.85
CA SER A 115 7.86 0.99 -2.53
C SER A 115 6.71 0.00 -2.51
N THR A 116 5.83 0.14 -1.53
CA THR A 116 4.69 -0.76 -1.33
C THR A 116 3.70 -0.75 -2.49
N LEU A 117 3.53 0.39 -3.17
CA LEU A 117 2.52 0.59 -4.22
C LEU A 117 2.99 0.27 -5.65
N LEU A 118 4.29 0.01 -5.85
CA LEU A 118 4.84 -0.39 -7.14
C LEU A 118 5.04 -1.92 -7.22
N SER A 119 3.99 -2.68 -6.89
CA SER A 119 4.04 -4.14 -6.72
C SER A 119 2.93 -4.88 -7.48
N GLU A 120 3.13 -6.18 -7.72
CA GLU A 120 2.14 -7.05 -8.37
C GLU A 120 0.87 -7.17 -7.53
N GLU A 121 1.00 -7.21 -6.19
CA GLU A 121 -0.12 -7.30 -5.27
C GLU A 121 -1.09 -6.12 -5.42
N VAL A 122 -0.55 -4.92 -5.60
CA VAL A 122 -1.34 -3.69 -5.78
C VAL A 122 -2.07 -3.69 -7.12
N LEU A 123 -1.44 -4.19 -8.18
CA LEU A 123 -2.11 -4.37 -9.47
C LEU A 123 -3.16 -5.49 -9.41
N ALA A 124 -2.90 -6.54 -8.64
CA ALA A 124 -3.80 -7.67 -8.49
C ALA A 124 -5.15 -7.27 -7.87
N ALA A 125 -5.12 -6.39 -6.87
CA ALA A 125 -6.28 -5.86 -6.18
C ALA A 125 -6.83 -4.55 -6.79
N ALA A 126 -6.31 -4.11 -7.94
CA ALA A 126 -6.74 -2.87 -8.58
C ALA A 126 -8.23 -2.87 -8.95
N ALA A 127 -8.87 -1.71 -8.77
CA ALA A 127 -10.29 -1.52 -9.08
C ALA A 127 -10.58 -1.70 -10.59
N SER A 128 -9.64 -1.31 -11.44
CA SER A 128 -9.64 -1.52 -12.88
C SER A 128 -8.22 -1.41 -13.45
N LEU A 129 -7.96 -2.19 -14.50
CA LEU A 129 -6.71 -2.20 -15.25
C LEU A 129 -7.00 -1.90 -16.74
N PRO A 130 -6.00 -1.40 -17.49
CA PRO A 130 -6.19 -1.04 -18.88
C PRO A 130 -6.56 -2.26 -19.72
N SER A 131 -7.54 -2.10 -20.60
CA SER A 131 -7.96 -3.12 -21.55
C SER A 131 -8.23 -2.52 -22.92
N ALA A 132 -8.48 -3.37 -23.92
CA ALA A 132 -8.70 -2.93 -25.31
C ALA A 132 -7.63 -1.95 -25.84
N ILE A 133 -6.37 -2.17 -25.45
CA ILE A 133 -5.22 -1.32 -25.77
C ILE A 133 -5.01 -1.22 -27.29
N ARG A 134 -4.88 0.00 -27.80
CA ARG A 134 -4.57 0.32 -29.20
C ARG A 134 -3.51 1.39 -29.28
N ILE A 135 -2.61 1.27 -30.24
CA ILE A 135 -1.71 2.35 -30.62
C ILE A 135 -2.42 3.18 -31.67
N GLU A 136 -2.55 4.48 -31.42
CA GLU A 136 -3.28 5.41 -32.28
C GLU A 136 -2.33 6.17 -33.19
N ASP A 137 -1.22 6.67 -32.65
CA ASP A 137 -0.25 7.47 -33.39
C ASP A 137 1.18 7.26 -32.89
N THR A 138 2.15 7.53 -33.75
CA THR A 138 3.57 7.49 -33.40
C THR A 138 4.37 8.50 -34.21
N VAL A 139 5.03 9.40 -33.48
CA VAL A 139 5.94 10.40 -34.03
C VAL A 139 7.36 9.98 -33.68
N ARG A 140 8.25 9.92 -34.67
CA ARG A 140 9.68 9.65 -34.45
C ARG A 140 10.47 10.88 -34.86
N HIS A 141 11.47 11.21 -34.05
CA HIS A 141 12.34 12.36 -34.26
C HIS A 141 13.72 11.90 -34.74
N GLU A 142 14.43 12.81 -35.43
CA GLU A 142 15.76 12.51 -35.97
C GLU A 142 16.84 12.39 -34.88
N ASP A 143 16.59 12.94 -33.69
CA ASP A 143 17.47 12.91 -32.53
C ASP A 143 17.45 11.58 -31.76
N GLY A 144 16.66 10.60 -32.22
CA GLY A 144 16.54 9.30 -31.59
C GLY A 144 15.47 9.22 -30.49
N THR A 145 14.60 10.22 -30.37
CA THR A 145 13.40 10.19 -29.53
C THR A 145 12.14 9.83 -30.33
N ALA A 146 11.08 9.42 -29.65
CA ALA A 146 9.77 9.17 -30.22
C ALA A 146 8.66 9.48 -29.22
N GLU A 147 7.48 9.81 -29.72
CA GLU A 147 6.26 9.94 -28.95
C GLU A 147 5.22 8.94 -29.47
N VAL A 148 4.64 8.15 -28.58
CA VAL A 148 3.62 7.16 -28.95
C VAL A 148 2.34 7.46 -28.19
N THR A 149 1.26 7.63 -28.94
CA THR A 149 -0.09 7.82 -28.37
C THR A 149 -0.85 6.50 -28.41
N ALA A 150 -1.35 6.09 -27.26
CA ALA A 150 -2.16 4.88 -27.10
C ALA A 150 -3.54 5.21 -26.52
N SER A 151 -4.54 4.42 -26.89
CA SER A 151 -5.87 4.42 -26.28
C SER A 151 -6.17 3.09 -25.59
N PHE A 152 -6.99 3.12 -24.55
CA PHE A 152 -7.40 1.95 -23.78
C PHE A 152 -8.71 2.22 -23.04
N LEU A 153 -9.34 1.17 -22.55
CA LEU A 153 -10.47 1.23 -21.63
C LEU A 153 -9.97 1.10 -20.19
N LEU A 154 -10.39 2.01 -19.32
CA LEU A 154 -10.19 1.99 -17.87
C LEU A 154 -11.50 2.45 -17.21
N ASP A 155 -11.97 1.76 -16.18
CA ASP A 155 -13.29 2.03 -15.56
C ASP A 155 -14.45 2.11 -16.57
N SER A 156 -14.38 1.30 -17.63
CA SER A 156 -15.33 1.28 -18.76
C SER A 156 -15.39 2.57 -19.60
N ALA A 157 -14.48 3.51 -19.40
CA ALA A 157 -14.33 4.72 -20.22
C ALA A 157 -13.07 4.60 -21.11
N THR A 158 -13.13 5.18 -22.31
CA THR A 158 -11.97 5.25 -23.20
C THR A 158 -11.08 6.40 -22.79
N HIS A 159 -9.81 6.11 -22.53
CA HIS A 159 -8.77 7.08 -22.23
C HIS A 159 -7.63 6.98 -23.25
N SER A 160 -6.79 8.00 -23.27
CA SER A 160 -5.58 8.06 -24.09
C SER A 160 -4.43 8.69 -23.32
N LEU A 161 -3.21 8.23 -23.59
CA LEU A 161 -1.99 8.83 -23.07
C LEU A 161 -0.92 8.83 -24.15
N THR A 162 0.02 9.76 -24.04
CA THR A 162 1.17 9.88 -24.95
C THR A 162 2.44 9.68 -24.13
N LEU A 163 3.25 8.69 -24.49
CA LEU A 163 4.52 8.43 -23.82
C LEU A 163 5.70 8.89 -24.68
N PRO A 164 6.64 9.65 -24.10
CA PRO A 164 7.95 9.85 -24.69
C PRO A 164 8.78 8.58 -24.56
N LEU A 165 9.60 8.31 -25.57
CA LEU A 165 10.57 7.22 -25.59
C LEU A 165 11.89 7.74 -26.12
N ARG A 166 12.97 7.14 -25.61
CA ARG A 166 14.31 7.34 -26.15
C ARG A 166 14.90 6.01 -26.60
N ARG A 167 15.79 6.09 -27.58
CA ARG A 167 16.61 4.94 -28.00
C ARG A 167 17.57 4.57 -26.86
N ALA A 168 17.55 3.31 -26.45
CA ALA A 168 18.50 2.77 -25.49
C ALA A 168 19.86 2.51 -26.16
N ASP A 169 20.95 2.67 -25.41
CA ASP A 169 22.30 2.40 -25.88
C ASP A 169 22.53 0.89 -25.99
N THR A 170 22.41 0.35 -27.21
CA THR A 170 22.57 -1.07 -27.49
C THR A 170 24.01 -1.50 -27.80
N GLY A 171 24.97 -0.56 -27.69
CA GLY A 171 26.39 -0.80 -27.91
C GLY A 171 26.69 -1.27 -29.34
N TRP A 172 27.21 -2.49 -29.48
CA TRP A 172 27.56 -3.09 -30.77
C TRP A 172 26.41 -3.87 -31.43
N LEU A 173 25.27 -3.99 -30.74
CA LEU A 173 24.13 -4.76 -31.23
C LEU A 173 23.44 -3.99 -32.37
N PRO A 174 23.13 -4.65 -33.49
CA PRO A 174 22.62 -3.99 -34.69
C PRO A 174 21.12 -3.64 -34.62
N TYR A 175 20.51 -3.57 -33.43
CA TYR A 175 19.09 -3.33 -33.24
C TYR A 175 18.83 -2.13 -32.34
N GLU A 176 17.78 -1.38 -32.68
CA GLU A 176 17.27 -0.27 -31.90
C GLU A 176 16.46 -0.84 -30.73
N GLN A 177 16.82 -0.50 -29.50
CA GLN A 177 15.96 -0.72 -28.34
C GLN A 177 15.35 0.62 -27.96
N TRP A 178 14.09 0.61 -27.54
CA TRP A 178 13.37 1.78 -27.09
C TRP A 178 13.02 1.59 -25.62
N GLN A 179 13.06 2.69 -24.88
CA GLN A 179 12.72 2.74 -23.46
C GLN A 179 11.78 3.93 -23.26
N ILE A 180 10.75 3.74 -22.44
CA ILE A 180 9.85 4.83 -22.06
C ILE A 180 10.63 5.77 -21.15
N ASP A 181 10.57 7.07 -21.42
CA ASP A 181 11.42 8.09 -20.79
C ASP A 181 10.55 9.15 -20.11
N VAL A 182 9.88 8.75 -19.03
CA VAL A 182 9.03 9.65 -18.23
C VAL A 182 9.88 10.42 -17.22
N GLU A 183 9.58 11.70 -17.03
CA GLU A 183 10.31 12.55 -16.07
C GLU A 183 10.01 12.17 -14.61
N ALA A 184 8.78 11.75 -14.33
CA ALA A 184 8.32 11.34 -13.01
C ALA A 184 7.19 10.30 -13.09
N LEU A 185 7.11 9.42 -12.10
CA LEU A 185 5.93 8.59 -11.88
C LEU A 185 4.77 9.46 -11.36
N PRO A 186 3.52 9.07 -11.64
CA PRO A 186 2.40 9.70 -10.98
C PRO A 186 2.33 9.31 -9.51
N THR A 187 1.58 10.09 -8.74
CA THR A 187 1.49 9.95 -7.28
C THR A 187 0.05 9.97 -6.79
N LEU A 188 -0.20 9.28 -5.67
CA LEU A 188 -1.42 9.40 -4.89
C LEU A 188 -1.16 10.31 -3.68
N ASP A 189 -1.98 11.34 -3.53
CA ASP A 189 -1.99 12.24 -2.38
C ASP A 189 -3.25 11.96 -1.56
N ILE A 190 -3.11 11.10 -0.55
CA ILE A 190 -4.24 10.56 0.21
C ILE A 190 -4.29 11.27 1.56
N SER A 191 -5.49 11.67 1.96
CA SER A 191 -5.75 12.17 3.32
C SER A 191 -6.93 11.43 3.93
N VAL A 192 -6.77 10.97 5.18
CA VAL A 192 -7.83 10.33 5.96
C VAL A 192 -7.98 11.10 7.26
N ASP A 193 -9.19 11.63 7.52
CA ASP A 193 -9.38 12.50 8.67
C ASP A 193 -9.22 11.75 10.01
N GLY A 194 -8.09 11.97 10.69
CA GLY A 194 -7.80 11.35 11.99
C GLY A 194 -7.15 9.97 11.90
N SER A 195 -6.61 9.60 10.73
CA SER A 195 -5.80 8.38 10.56
C SER A 195 -4.50 8.68 9.83
N PRO A 196 -3.36 8.14 10.31
CA PRO A 196 -2.08 8.24 9.61
C PRO A 196 -1.93 7.20 8.48
N THR A 197 -2.91 6.31 8.30
CA THR A 197 -2.85 5.19 7.34
C THR A 197 -4.13 5.05 6.53
N ALA A 198 -3.99 4.48 5.33
CA ALA A 198 -5.09 4.03 4.46
C ALA A 198 -4.73 2.69 3.82
N GLN A 199 -5.71 2.04 3.19
CA GLN A 199 -5.50 0.90 2.31
C GLN A 199 -5.63 1.35 0.86
N VAL A 200 -4.65 1.02 0.03
CA VAL A 200 -4.69 1.23 -1.42
C VAL A 200 -4.60 -0.12 -2.10
N ASN A 201 -5.67 -0.53 -2.79
CA ASN A 201 -5.80 -1.87 -3.37
C ASN A 201 -5.37 -2.96 -2.36
N GLU A 202 -6.01 -2.97 -1.19
CA GLU A 202 -5.75 -3.91 -0.07
C GLU A 202 -4.40 -3.75 0.65
N GLN A 203 -3.51 -2.86 0.19
CA GLN A 203 -2.21 -2.64 0.84
C GLN A 203 -2.24 -1.47 1.81
N LEU A 204 -1.87 -1.74 3.06
CA LEU A 204 -1.75 -0.71 4.10
C LEU A 204 -0.56 0.20 3.81
N VAL A 205 -0.82 1.50 3.73
CA VAL A 205 0.20 2.54 3.52
C VAL A 205 0.08 3.65 4.55
N SER A 206 1.21 4.29 4.84
CA SER A 206 1.22 5.58 5.54
C SER A 206 0.71 6.66 4.59
N VAL A 207 -0.19 7.51 5.07
CA VAL A 207 -0.67 8.70 4.35
C VAL A 207 -0.17 9.99 5.01
N GLU A 208 0.73 9.86 5.98
CA GLU A 208 1.52 10.97 6.50
C GLU A 208 2.77 11.16 5.65
N GLY A 209 2.95 12.37 5.09
CA GLY A 209 4.18 12.76 4.38
C GLY A 209 3.95 13.10 2.92
N ASP A 210 4.90 12.70 2.08
CA ASP A 210 4.92 12.98 0.65
C ASP A 210 3.94 12.06 -0.12
N PRO A 211 3.39 12.51 -1.26
CA PRO A 211 2.58 11.67 -2.14
C PRO A 211 3.30 10.39 -2.57
N ILE A 212 2.55 9.30 -2.69
CA ILE A 212 3.11 7.96 -2.91
C ILE A 212 3.14 7.67 -4.42
N GLU A 213 4.30 7.28 -4.95
CA GLU A 213 4.44 6.91 -6.36
C GLU A 213 3.68 5.63 -6.72
N VAL A 214 3.07 5.62 -7.90
CA VAL A 214 2.24 4.50 -8.37
C VAL A 214 2.42 4.22 -9.87
N LEU A 215 2.06 3.00 -10.31
CA LEU A 215 2.03 2.64 -11.73
C LEU A 215 0.80 3.25 -12.44
N PHE A 216 0.87 3.31 -13.76
CA PHE A 216 -0.20 3.91 -14.59
C PHE A 216 -0.27 3.26 -15.98
N PRO A 217 -1.42 3.26 -16.66
CA PRO A 217 -2.71 3.69 -16.15
C PRO A 217 -3.33 2.61 -15.25
N VAL A 218 -3.84 2.98 -14.08
CA VAL A 218 -4.48 2.08 -13.11
C VAL A 218 -5.60 2.84 -12.39
N SER A 219 -6.72 2.15 -12.12
CA SER A 219 -7.74 2.66 -11.22
C SER A 219 -7.50 2.10 -9.82
N TYR A 220 -7.14 2.98 -8.90
CA TYR A 220 -6.85 2.66 -7.51
C TYR A 220 -8.12 2.76 -6.68
N LEU A 221 -8.36 1.75 -5.84
CA LEU A 221 -9.34 1.77 -4.77
C LEU A 221 -8.63 2.15 -3.47
N VAL A 222 -9.07 3.23 -2.84
CA VAL A 222 -8.55 3.68 -1.55
C VAL A 222 -9.66 3.56 -0.53
N ASP A 223 -9.40 2.85 0.57
CA ASP A 223 -10.31 2.72 1.69
C ASP A 223 -9.59 2.86 3.02
N PHE A 224 -10.36 2.94 4.10
CA PHE A 224 -9.84 2.96 5.44
C PHE A 224 -10.78 2.21 6.36
N ASP A 225 -10.25 1.20 7.05
CA ASP A 225 -11.00 0.42 8.03
C ASP A 225 -10.16 0.17 9.28
N SER A 226 -10.81 0.28 10.44
CA SER A 226 -10.21 0.05 11.74
C SER A 226 -11.27 -0.41 12.72
N ALA A 227 -10.87 -0.81 13.94
CA ALA A 227 -11.82 -1.24 14.96
C ALA A 227 -12.85 -0.16 15.34
N TRP A 228 -12.48 1.12 15.21
CA TRP A 228 -13.26 2.24 15.73
C TRP A 228 -13.84 3.15 14.65
N PHE A 229 -13.14 3.27 13.51
CA PHE A 229 -13.52 4.13 12.41
C PHE A 229 -13.43 3.41 11.08
N THR A 230 -14.30 3.79 10.15
CA THR A 230 -14.32 3.28 8.77
C THR A 230 -14.61 4.44 7.82
N ALA A 231 -14.14 4.39 6.59
CA ALA A 231 -14.44 5.39 5.57
C ALA A 231 -14.98 4.71 4.32
N GLN A 232 -15.84 5.41 3.58
CA GLN A 232 -16.30 4.94 2.28
C GLN A 232 -15.10 4.83 1.33
N ALA A 233 -15.00 3.70 0.63
CA ALA A 233 -13.97 3.50 -0.38
C ALA A 233 -14.14 4.48 -1.55
N GLU A 234 -13.05 5.14 -1.94
CA GLU A 234 -12.98 6.03 -3.10
C GLU A 234 -12.17 5.38 -4.22
N ARG A 235 -12.49 5.73 -5.47
CA ARG A 235 -11.73 5.27 -6.64
C ARG A 235 -11.10 6.47 -7.32
N SER A 236 -9.87 6.29 -7.79
CA SER A 236 -9.19 7.28 -8.62
C SER A 236 -8.46 6.61 -9.78
N ALA A 237 -8.75 7.07 -10.99
CA ALA A 237 -8.05 6.67 -12.20
C ALA A 237 -6.80 7.54 -12.37
N VAL A 238 -5.63 6.90 -12.30
CA VAL A 238 -4.33 7.49 -12.62
C VAL A 238 -3.96 7.04 -14.02
N ILE A 239 -3.73 7.98 -14.92
CA ILE A 239 -3.65 7.82 -16.37
C ILE A 239 -2.33 8.38 -16.92
N GLN A 240 -1.90 9.56 -16.49
CA GLN A 240 -0.77 10.28 -17.06
C GLN A 240 0.48 10.13 -16.21
N PRO A 241 1.69 10.11 -16.81
CA PRO A 241 2.92 10.22 -16.03
C PRO A 241 3.00 11.57 -15.32
N GLY A 242 3.61 11.59 -14.12
CA GLY A 242 3.87 12.81 -13.34
C GLY A 242 2.63 13.52 -12.79
N GLU A 243 1.43 12.98 -12.93
CA GLU A 243 0.24 13.56 -12.32
C GLU A 243 0.11 13.20 -10.84
N THR A 244 -0.57 14.04 -10.07
CA THR A 244 -0.92 13.74 -8.68
C THR A 244 -2.43 13.62 -8.56
N ALA A 245 -2.90 12.46 -8.14
CA ALA A 245 -4.31 12.23 -7.84
C ALA A 245 -4.54 12.38 -6.33
N SER A 246 -5.29 13.41 -5.94
CA SER A 246 -5.63 13.66 -4.53
C SER A 246 -6.95 12.99 -4.13
N LEU A 247 -6.95 12.24 -3.03
CA LEU A 247 -8.15 11.60 -2.45
C LEU A 247 -8.30 12.03 -0.98
N ARG A 248 -9.54 12.24 -0.55
CA ARG A 248 -9.85 12.61 0.85
C ARG A 248 -10.97 11.73 1.39
N LEU A 249 -10.61 10.85 2.30
CA LEU A 249 -11.55 9.96 2.95
C LEU A 249 -12.05 10.57 4.27
N THR A 250 -13.37 10.60 4.44
CA THR A 250 -14.00 11.00 5.69
C THR A 250 -14.24 9.77 6.55
N ALA A 251 -13.51 9.67 7.67
CA ALA A 251 -13.67 8.57 8.62
C ALA A 251 -14.89 8.78 9.52
N GLU A 252 -15.76 7.77 9.56
CA GLU A 252 -16.99 7.72 10.35
C GLU A 252 -16.87 6.72 11.50
N PRO A 253 -17.52 6.98 12.66
CA PRO A 253 -17.59 6.04 13.77
C PRO A 253 -18.23 4.72 13.38
N THR A 254 -17.59 3.62 13.77
CA THR A 254 -18.17 2.27 13.64
C THR A 254 -19.20 2.00 14.73
N GLU A 255 -20.04 0.98 14.51
CA GLU A 255 -20.95 0.47 15.54
C GLU A 255 -20.19 -0.07 16.77
N SER A 256 -18.98 -0.59 16.58
CA SER A 256 -18.12 -1.03 17.69
C SER A 256 -17.71 0.13 18.59
N LEU A 257 -17.37 1.28 18.02
CA LEU A 257 -17.08 2.49 18.80
C LEU A 257 -18.32 2.97 19.56
N THR A 258 -19.48 3.00 18.91
CA THR A 258 -20.76 3.35 19.55
C THR A 258 -21.04 2.46 20.76
N ARG A 259 -20.93 1.12 20.61
CA ARG A 259 -21.13 0.17 21.71
C ARG A 259 -20.15 0.36 22.86
N GLU A 260 -18.89 0.66 22.56
CA GLU A 260 -17.89 0.91 23.60
C GLU A 260 -18.19 2.19 24.37
N VAL A 261 -18.65 3.25 23.70
CA VAL A 261 -19.11 4.48 24.35
C VAL A 261 -20.34 4.23 25.21
N GLU A 262 -21.34 3.52 24.69
CA GLU A 262 -22.53 3.10 25.44
C GLU A 262 -22.17 2.35 26.72
N ARG A 263 -21.23 1.41 26.64
CA ARG A 263 -20.76 0.63 27.78
C ARG A 263 -20.12 1.52 28.86
N GLN A 264 -19.25 2.46 28.49
CA GLN A 264 -18.60 3.36 29.44
C GLN A 264 -19.58 4.33 30.09
N LEU A 265 -20.51 4.90 29.30
CA LEU A 265 -21.56 5.77 29.83
C LEU A 265 -22.54 5.01 30.74
N GLY A 266 -22.86 3.76 30.42
CA GLY A 266 -23.66 2.89 31.27
C GLY A 266 -23.04 2.70 32.65
N ILE A 267 -21.74 2.37 32.72
CA ILE A 267 -21.00 2.22 33.98
C ILE A 267 -20.99 3.54 34.79
N PHE A 268 -20.81 4.67 34.10
CA PHE A 268 -20.88 5.99 34.73
C PHE A 268 -22.26 6.25 35.36
N LEU A 269 -23.34 5.99 34.61
CA LEU A 269 -24.71 6.16 35.07
C LEU A 269 -25.08 5.20 36.21
N GLU A 270 -24.62 3.95 36.17
CA GLU A 270 -24.75 2.98 37.26
C GLU A 270 -24.03 3.44 38.52
N THR A 271 -22.86 4.06 38.38
CA THR A 271 -22.11 4.65 39.50
C THR A 271 -22.89 5.83 40.09
N CYS A 272 -23.49 6.66 39.24
CA CYS A 272 -24.35 7.75 39.67
C CYS A 272 -25.60 7.28 40.41
N ALA A 273 -26.22 6.19 39.97
CA ALA A 273 -27.42 5.63 40.57
C ALA A 273 -27.19 5.07 42.00
N GLN A 274 -25.93 4.83 42.38
CA GLN A 274 -25.56 4.47 43.75
C GLN A 274 -25.55 5.67 44.72
N GLY A 275 -25.69 6.90 44.21
CA GLY A 275 -25.79 8.10 45.04
C GLY A 275 -27.07 8.11 45.88
N THR A 276 -26.99 8.65 47.10
CA THR A 276 -28.11 8.67 48.05
C THR A 276 -28.69 10.07 48.32
N THR A 277 -28.25 11.06 47.54
CA THR A 277 -28.69 12.46 47.65
C THR A 277 -29.59 12.85 46.47
N LEU A 278 -30.34 13.96 46.59
CA LEU A 278 -31.18 14.49 45.51
C LEU A 278 -30.38 15.01 44.29
N ALA A 279 -29.08 15.27 44.46
CA ALA A 279 -28.17 15.70 43.41
C ALA A 279 -26.80 15.06 43.68
N PRO A 280 -26.59 13.80 43.26
CA PRO A 280 -25.30 13.14 43.40
C PRO A 280 -24.19 13.93 42.68
N ALA A 281 -23.04 14.08 43.32
CA ALA A 281 -21.97 14.91 42.78
C ALA A 281 -21.39 14.32 41.48
N GLY A 282 -21.32 15.14 40.43
CA GLY A 282 -20.79 14.74 39.12
C GLY A 282 -21.75 13.87 38.30
N CYS A 283 -23.04 13.90 38.61
CA CYS A 283 -24.07 13.11 37.93
C CYS A 283 -25.08 14.02 37.21
N PRO A 284 -25.64 13.56 36.08
CA PRO A 284 -26.44 14.42 35.21
C PRO A 284 -27.88 14.60 35.70
N PHE A 285 -28.35 13.78 36.65
CA PHE A 285 -29.71 13.86 37.19
C PHE A 285 -29.74 14.56 38.56
N GLN A 286 -30.79 15.35 38.75
CA GLN A 286 -31.09 16.03 40.01
C GLN A 286 -32.60 16.08 40.22
N TYR A 287 -33.05 15.90 41.45
CA TYR A 287 -34.45 16.08 41.84
C TYR A 287 -34.59 17.36 42.68
N ARG A 288 -35.59 18.18 42.35
CA ARG A 288 -35.90 19.42 43.06
C ARG A 288 -37.27 19.30 43.71
N THR A 289 -37.33 19.51 45.01
CA THR A 289 -38.56 19.56 45.80
C THR A 289 -38.42 20.61 46.90
N ASP A 290 -39.53 21.21 47.30
CA ASP A 290 -39.60 22.10 48.47
C ASP A 290 -39.85 21.30 49.76
N ASN A 291 -40.18 20.01 49.65
CA ASN A 291 -40.49 19.14 50.78
C ASN A 291 -39.23 18.70 51.53
N GLU A 292 -39.39 18.38 52.81
CA GLU A 292 -38.31 17.81 53.63
C GLU A 292 -38.11 16.35 53.25
N ILE A 293 -36.92 15.99 52.79
CA ILE A 293 -36.54 14.59 52.57
C ILE A 293 -36.18 13.96 53.91
N LEU A 294 -36.88 12.89 54.28
CA LEU A 294 -36.77 12.26 55.60
C LEU A 294 -35.63 11.24 55.70
N ASP A 295 -35.31 10.56 54.59
CA ASP A 295 -34.35 9.47 54.49
C ASP A 295 -33.45 9.65 53.24
N GLU A 296 -32.48 8.74 53.03
CA GLU A 296 -31.75 8.67 51.76
C GLU A 296 -32.70 8.38 50.58
N VAL A 297 -32.35 8.88 49.39
CA VAL A 297 -33.07 8.54 48.15
C VAL A 297 -32.37 7.42 47.39
N HIS A 298 -33.15 6.71 46.58
CA HIS A 298 -32.66 5.70 45.66
C HIS A 298 -32.88 6.14 44.22
N TRP A 299 -31.84 6.01 43.41
CA TRP A 299 -31.88 6.32 41.98
C TRP A 299 -31.82 5.04 41.15
N GLU A 300 -32.56 5.03 40.05
CA GLU A 300 -32.50 3.98 39.03
C GLU A 300 -32.55 4.65 37.65
N VAL A 301 -31.67 4.27 36.73
CA VAL A 301 -31.74 4.76 35.35
C VAL A 301 -32.67 3.86 34.56
N THR A 302 -33.86 4.36 34.24
CA THR A 302 -34.92 3.58 33.59
C THR A 302 -34.82 3.63 32.07
N GLU A 303 -34.36 4.76 31.51
CA GLU A 303 -34.09 4.91 30.08
C GLU A 303 -32.74 5.61 29.88
N PRO A 304 -31.70 4.90 29.44
CA PRO A 304 -30.40 5.52 29.16
C PRO A 304 -30.48 6.39 27.89
N PRO A 305 -29.66 7.45 27.81
CA PRO A 305 -29.59 8.30 26.63
C PRO A 305 -29.11 7.51 25.41
N ARG A 306 -29.69 7.78 24.25
CA ARG A 306 -29.24 7.19 22.98
C ARG A 306 -27.87 7.77 22.62
N VAL A 307 -26.92 6.89 22.32
CA VAL A 307 -25.59 7.30 21.87
C VAL A 307 -25.60 7.48 20.36
N THR A 308 -25.31 8.70 19.93
CA THR A 308 -25.01 9.03 18.54
C THR A 308 -23.68 9.75 18.49
N LEU A 309 -22.77 9.27 17.66
CA LEU A 309 -21.44 9.84 17.53
C LEU A 309 -21.38 10.68 16.26
N GLY A 310 -20.80 11.86 16.39
CA GLY A 310 -20.55 12.76 15.27
C GLY A 310 -19.29 13.58 15.49
N ARG A 311 -18.80 14.22 14.42
CA ARG A 311 -17.72 15.19 14.55
C ARG A 311 -18.31 16.57 14.81
N SER A 312 -17.91 17.19 15.91
CA SER A 312 -18.21 18.58 16.27
C SER A 312 -16.90 19.32 16.46
N GLU A 313 -16.70 20.42 15.73
CA GLU A 313 -15.46 21.22 15.78
C GLU A 313 -14.21 20.32 15.65
N GLU A 314 -14.21 19.44 14.65
CA GLU A 314 -13.15 18.47 14.33
C GLU A 314 -12.92 17.34 15.36
N ARG A 315 -13.61 17.38 16.50
CA ARG A 315 -13.53 16.38 17.58
C ARG A 315 -14.70 15.42 17.54
N LEU A 316 -14.44 14.17 17.91
CA LEU A 316 -15.49 13.18 18.05
C LEU A 316 -16.26 13.43 19.36
N ALA A 317 -17.57 13.56 19.26
CA ALA A 317 -18.44 13.80 20.40
C ALA A 317 -19.79 13.11 20.25
N MET A 318 -20.41 12.86 21.39
CA MET A 318 -21.82 12.59 21.51
C MET A 318 -22.53 13.91 21.88
N PRO A 319 -23.39 14.45 21.01
CA PRO A 319 -24.27 15.56 21.37
C PRO A 319 -25.13 15.20 22.59
N ALA A 320 -25.55 16.21 23.34
CA ALA A 320 -26.41 15.97 24.49
C ALA A 320 -27.74 15.32 24.07
N THR A 321 -28.01 14.13 24.59
CA THR A 321 -29.29 13.42 24.39
C THR A 321 -29.96 13.18 25.74
N SER A 322 -31.30 13.10 25.74
CA SER A 322 -32.05 12.90 26.97
C SER A 322 -32.08 11.43 27.40
N GLY A 323 -32.12 11.22 28.71
CA GLY A 323 -32.42 9.96 29.38
C GLY A 323 -33.37 10.20 30.55
N THR A 324 -33.88 9.12 31.13
CA THR A 324 -34.78 9.15 32.28
C THR A 324 -34.19 8.34 33.43
N ALA A 325 -34.10 8.98 34.59
CA ALA A 325 -33.87 8.30 35.86
C ALA A 325 -35.12 8.39 36.72
N GLU A 326 -35.27 7.48 37.68
CA GLU A 326 -36.33 7.48 38.65
C GLU A 326 -35.71 7.66 40.04
N VAL A 327 -36.27 8.60 40.80
CA VAL A 327 -35.91 8.82 42.19
C VAL A 327 -37.02 8.35 43.10
N ARG A 328 -36.66 7.61 44.14
CA ARG A 328 -37.58 7.10 45.16
C ARG A 328 -37.09 7.50 46.55
N GLY A 329 -38.00 7.83 47.44
CA GLY A 329 -37.67 8.15 48.82
C GLY A 329 -38.90 8.46 49.66
N ARG A 330 -38.68 9.01 50.85
CA ARG A 330 -39.73 9.50 51.73
C ARG A 330 -39.59 10.99 51.97
N GLU A 331 -40.68 11.71 51.85
CA GLU A 331 -40.74 13.15 52.05
C GLU A 331 -41.83 13.54 53.05
N ARG A 332 -41.67 14.74 53.64
CA ARG A 332 -42.68 15.41 54.44
C ARG A 332 -43.05 16.74 53.79
N ASP A 333 -44.35 16.93 53.59
CA ASP A 333 -44.90 18.19 53.09
C ASP A 333 -44.63 19.31 54.10
N ILE A 334 -43.95 20.37 53.67
CA ILE A 334 -43.54 21.48 54.55
C ILE A 334 -44.71 22.35 55.02
N VAL A 335 -45.89 22.24 54.40
CA VAL A 335 -47.10 23.01 54.74
C VAL A 335 -48.01 22.21 55.65
N THR A 336 -48.29 20.94 55.31
CA THR A 336 -49.26 20.10 56.03
C THR A 336 -48.61 19.23 57.11
N GLY A 337 -47.31 18.94 57.00
CA GLY A 337 -46.58 18.01 57.85
C GLY A 337 -46.89 16.53 57.55
N GLU A 338 -47.63 16.22 56.49
CA GLU A 338 -47.93 14.84 56.08
C GLU A 338 -46.68 14.17 55.51
N GLU A 339 -46.41 12.93 55.94
CA GLU A 339 -45.30 12.10 55.45
C GLU A 339 -45.81 11.12 54.39
N ARG A 340 -45.05 10.95 53.31
CA ARG A 340 -45.37 10.00 52.23
C ARG A 340 -44.13 9.49 51.54
N ASP A 341 -44.23 8.29 50.98
CA ASP A 341 -43.26 7.80 50.01
C ASP A 341 -43.55 8.46 48.65
N PHE A 342 -42.49 8.74 47.89
CA PHE A 342 -42.59 9.30 46.54
C PHE A 342 -41.73 8.52 45.56
N GLU A 343 -42.15 8.59 44.30
CA GLU A 343 -41.48 8.05 43.14
C GLU A 343 -41.70 9.06 42.01
N ALA A 344 -40.61 9.53 41.40
CA ALA A 344 -40.68 10.56 40.38
C ALA A 344 -39.69 10.28 39.23
N PRO A 345 -40.14 10.34 37.97
CA PRO A 345 -39.23 10.35 36.84
C PRO A 345 -38.52 11.70 36.76
N VAL A 346 -37.24 11.65 36.42
CA VAL A 346 -36.33 12.79 36.26
C VAL A 346 -35.68 12.64 34.88
N GLU A 347 -36.06 13.54 33.97
CA GLU A 347 -35.36 13.70 32.70
C GLU A 347 -34.00 14.36 32.96
N PHE A 348 -32.96 13.83 32.32
CA PHE A 348 -31.63 14.40 32.33
C PHE A 348 -31.05 14.42 30.92
N PHE A 349 -30.04 15.26 30.68
CA PHE A 349 -29.31 15.31 29.41
C PHE A 349 -27.86 14.93 29.64
N LEU A 350 -27.32 14.10 28.76
CA LEU A 350 -25.92 13.67 28.82
C LEU A 350 -25.29 13.85 27.46
N GLY A 351 -24.19 14.57 27.39
CA GLY A 351 -23.28 14.56 26.25
C GLY A 351 -21.97 13.87 26.62
N ALA A 352 -21.10 13.64 25.65
CA ALA A 352 -19.76 13.13 25.92
C ALA A 352 -18.75 13.58 24.86
N GLU A 353 -17.50 13.78 25.29
CA GLU A 353 -16.37 13.76 24.37
C GLU A 353 -15.80 12.36 24.27
N VAL A 354 -15.38 11.99 23.06
CA VAL A 354 -14.78 10.70 22.79
C VAL A 354 -13.41 10.92 22.18
N THR A 355 -12.38 10.35 22.79
CA THR A 355 -11.01 10.36 22.28
C THR A 355 -10.56 8.92 22.07
N VAL A 356 -9.96 8.65 20.92
CA VAL A 356 -9.32 7.36 20.64
C VAL A 356 -7.81 7.59 20.60
N LEU A 357 -7.07 6.98 21.53
CA LEU A 357 -5.62 7.11 21.65
C LEU A 357 -5.02 5.71 21.77
N ASP A 358 -4.07 5.38 20.89
CA ASP A 358 -3.38 4.08 20.87
C ASP A 358 -4.36 2.87 20.89
N GLY A 359 -5.50 3.03 20.21
CA GLY A 359 -6.56 2.02 20.15
C GLY A 359 -7.46 1.94 21.39
N ALA A 360 -7.21 2.73 22.44
CA ALA A 360 -8.07 2.85 23.61
C ALA A 360 -9.12 3.96 23.43
N VAL A 361 -10.37 3.66 23.78
CA VAL A 361 -11.47 4.63 23.77
C VAL A 361 -11.59 5.27 25.15
N LEU A 362 -11.51 6.59 25.21
CA LEU A 362 -11.73 7.40 26.40
C LEU A 362 -12.99 8.22 26.22
N VAL A 363 -13.95 8.03 27.12
CA VAL A 363 -15.20 8.79 27.15
C VAL A 363 -15.19 9.74 28.33
N ALA A 364 -15.34 11.04 28.05
CA ALA A 364 -15.48 12.07 29.07
C ALA A 364 -16.94 12.57 29.05
N PRO A 365 -17.78 12.16 30.03
CA PRO A 365 -19.12 12.69 30.18
C PRO A 365 -19.09 14.21 30.29
N ARG A 366 -19.98 14.87 29.56
CA ARG A 366 -20.23 16.29 29.67
C ARG A 366 -21.64 16.48 30.17
N ASP A 367 -21.78 17.13 31.31
CA ASP A 367 -23.05 17.72 31.67
C ASP A 367 -23.37 18.78 30.62
N ALA A 368 -24.43 18.54 29.84
CA ALA A 368 -25.20 19.63 29.29
C ALA A 368 -25.94 20.25 30.47
N GLY A 369 -25.19 20.93 31.35
CA GLY A 369 -25.79 21.82 32.35
C GLY A 369 -26.83 22.64 31.62
N LEU A 370 -27.98 22.87 32.27
CA LEU A 370 -29.13 23.60 31.73
C LEU A 370 -28.70 24.99 31.20
N GLU A 371 -28.05 25.07 30.05
CA GLU A 371 -27.92 26.24 29.20
C GLU A 371 -29.23 26.39 28.46
N GLN A 372 -30.28 26.60 29.25
CA GLN A 372 -31.49 27.26 28.83
C GLN A 372 -31.79 28.31 29.90
N ASN A 373 -31.09 29.45 29.79
CA ASN A 373 -31.75 30.73 29.50
C ASN A 373 -30.74 31.81 29.11
#